data_AF-A0A8I2FV96-F1
#
_entry.id   AF-A0A8I2FV96-F1
#
_cell.length_a   1.000
_cell.length_b   1.000
_cell.length_c   1.000
_cell.angle_alpha   90.00
_cell.angle_beta   90.00
_cell.angle_gamma   90.00
#
_symmetry.space_group_name_H-M   'P 1'
#
loop_
_entity.id
_entity.type
_entity.pdbx_description
1 polymer ?
#
loop_
_entity_poly.entity_id
_entity_poly.type
_entity_poly.pdbx_seq_one_letter_code
_entity_poly.pdbx_strand_id
1 'polypeptide(L)'
;PFPTDHISMTYRELNQKSSQLAHLLRKKGVQPDTIVGLMVERSIEMIVGILGILKAGGAYLPIEPGYPEERIRYMFADSGAKILLSELSELSKVSGETEVIKLSSLIGELPIPSTHLTHLTHPTHLCYIIYTSGTTGKPKGVLTTHANVVRVVRNTNYIDITCDDRILQLSNYAFDGSVFDIYGALLNGAALIFW
;
A
#
# COMPACT_ATOMS: atom_id res chain seq x y z
N PRO A 1 -18.02 -17.40 -20.06
CA PRO A 1 -18.29 -15.95 -20.12
C PRO A 1 -17.51 -15.23 -19.01
N PHE A 2 -16.46 -14.50 -19.37
CA PHE A 2 -15.75 -13.65 -18.42
C PHE A 2 -16.70 -12.51 -18.00
N PRO A 3 -16.77 -12.16 -16.70
CA PRO A 3 -17.58 -11.03 -16.27
C PRO A 3 -17.11 -9.75 -17.00
N THR A 4 -18.06 -9.02 -17.57
CA THR A 4 -17.85 -7.84 -18.42
C THR A 4 -17.77 -6.51 -17.66
N ASP A 5 -17.89 -6.53 -16.34
CA ASP A 5 -17.75 -5.31 -15.54
C ASP A 5 -16.28 -5.07 -15.25
N HIS A 6 -15.59 -4.44 -16.20
CA HIS A 6 -14.24 -3.93 -15.98
C HIS A 6 -14.31 -2.79 -14.97
N ILE A 7 -14.08 -3.10 -13.69
CA ILE A 7 -13.90 -2.07 -12.66
C ILE A 7 -12.63 -1.29 -13.01
N SER A 8 -12.76 0.02 -13.16
CA SER A 8 -11.65 0.93 -13.42
C SER A 8 -11.79 2.18 -12.57
N MET A 9 -10.68 2.88 -12.37
CA MET A 9 -10.64 4.10 -11.57
C MET A 9 -9.68 5.09 -12.21
N THR A 10 -10.16 6.30 -12.46
CA THR A 10 -9.31 7.39 -12.95
C THR A 10 -8.35 7.85 -11.85
N TYR A 11 -7.27 8.52 -12.25
CA TYR A 11 -6.35 9.17 -11.31
C TYR A 11 -7.06 10.12 -10.33
N ARG A 12 -8.12 10.80 -10.78
CA ARG A 12 -8.91 11.72 -9.95
C ARG A 12 -9.66 10.97 -8.85
N GLU A 13 -10.38 9.91 -9.22
CA GLU A 13 -11.15 9.10 -8.27
C GLU A 13 -10.22 8.38 -7.28
N LEU A 14 -9.09 7.85 -7.78
CA LEU A 14 -8.06 7.23 -6.95
C LEU A 14 -7.50 8.22 -5.93
N ASN A 15 -7.19 9.44 -6.37
CA ASN A 15 -6.71 10.50 -5.49
C ASN A 15 -7.75 10.90 -4.44
N GLN A 16 -9.04 10.97 -4.80
CA GLN A 16 -10.11 11.30 -3.86
C GLN A 16 -10.26 10.21 -2.79
N LYS A 17 -10.40 8.94 -3.20
CA LYS A 17 -10.59 7.82 -2.27
C LYS A 17 -9.38 7.62 -1.34
N SER A 18 -8.17 7.67 -1.89
CA SER A 18 -6.95 7.58 -1.08
C SER A 18 -6.78 8.77 -0.13
N SER A 19 -7.24 9.97 -0.49
CA SER A 19 -7.23 11.12 0.42
C SER A 19 -8.24 10.98 1.57
N GLN A 20 -9.42 10.41 1.32
CA GLN A 20 -10.38 10.10 2.38
C GLN A 20 -9.80 9.09 3.39
N LEU A 21 -9.19 8.01 2.88
CA LEU A 21 -8.50 7.04 3.73
C LEU A 21 -7.37 7.71 4.53
N ALA A 22 -6.59 8.58 3.88
CA ALA A 22 -5.50 9.28 4.55
C ALA A 22 -5.98 10.17 5.71
N HIS A 23 -7.10 10.87 5.56
CA HIS A 23 -7.71 11.66 6.64
C HIS A 23 -8.11 10.79 7.82
N LEU A 24 -8.70 9.62 7.57
CA LEU A 24 -9.03 8.65 8.61
C LEU A 24 -7.77 8.19 9.35
N LEU A 25 -6.74 7.78 8.61
CA LEU A 25 -5.49 7.28 9.17
C LEU A 25 -4.78 8.35 10.00
N ARG A 26 -4.78 9.62 9.58
CA ARG A 26 -4.23 10.71 10.40
C ARG A 26 -5.01 10.92 11.70
N LYS A 27 -6.34 10.81 11.68
CA LYS A 27 -7.16 10.86 12.91
C LYS A 27 -6.84 9.70 13.86
N LYS A 28 -6.36 8.58 13.33
CA LYS A 28 -5.86 7.41 14.08
C LYS A 28 -4.40 7.53 14.52
N GLY A 29 -3.76 8.68 14.27
CA GLY A 29 -2.40 8.97 14.73
C GLY A 29 -1.29 8.57 13.76
N VAL A 30 -1.62 8.21 12.51
CA VAL A 30 -0.59 7.96 11.49
C VAL A 30 0.18 9.26 11.19
N GLN A 31 1.49 9.17 11.31
CA GLN A 31 2.48 10.23 11.07
C GLN A 31 3.69 9.65 10.32
N PRO A 32 4.68 10.47 9.90
CA PRO A 32 5.94 9.96 9.34
C PRO A 32 6.52 8.78 10.12
N ASP A 33 7.02 7.78 9.38
CA ASP A 33 7.59 6.52 9.87
C ASP A 33 6.65 5.63 10.70
N THR A 34 5.35 5.97 10.79
CA THR A 34 4.34 5.05 11.34
C THR A 34 4.09 3.91 10.37
N ILE A 35 4.19 2.68 10.85
CA ILE A 35 3.99 1.48 10.03
C ILE A 35 2.52 1.06 10.10
N VAL A 36 1.90 0.90 8.93
CA VAL A 36 0.52 0.44 8.78
C VAL A 36 0.52 -0.85 7.97
N GLY A 37 -0.02 -1.93 8.55
CA GLY A 37 -0.21 -3.19 7.85
C GLY A 37 -1.25 -3.05 6.74
N LEU A 38 -1.00 -3.70 5.60
CA LEU A 38 -1.94 -3.84 4.50
C LEU A 38 -2.02 -5.32 4.13
N MET A 39 -3.17 -5.94 4.39
CA MET A 39 -3.42 -7.36 4.15
C MET A 39 -4.74 -7.52 3.39
N VAL A 40 -4.68 -7.35 2.08
CA VAL A 40 -5.81 -7.49 1.16
C VAL A 40 -5.39 -8.28 -0.07
N GLU A 41 -6.38 -8.78 -0.81
CA GLU A 41 -6.14 -9.34 -2.14
C GLU A 41 -5.79 -8.25 -3.14
N ARG A 42 -5.20 -8.65 -4.26
CA ARG A 42 -4.89 -7.75 -5.38
C ARG A 42 -6.18 -7.13 -5.92
N SER A 43 -6.27 -5.81 -5.86
CA SER A 43 -7.45 -5.06 -6.29
C SER A 43 -7.16 -3.56 -6.46
N ILE A 44 -8.15 -2.78 -6.90
CA ILE A 44 -8.04 -1.32 -6.92
C ILE A 44 -8.03 -0.78 -5.48
N GLU A 45 -8.78 -1.42 -4.58
CA GLU A 45 -8.82 -1.12 -3.15
C GLU A 45 -7.42 -1.21 -2.55
N MET A 46 -6.62 -2.22 -2.91
CA MET A 46 -5.22 -2.33 -2.49
C MET A 46 -4.42 -1.07 -2.83
N ILE A 47 -4.57 -0.52 -4.03
CA ILE A 47 -3.89 0.73 -4.44
C ILE A 47 -4.41 1.93 -3.66
N VAL A 48 -5.72 2.01 -3.40
CA VAL A 48 -6.30 3.02 -2.51
C VAL A 48 -5.66 2.93 -1.12
N GLY A 49 -5.52 1.71 -0.59
CA GLY A 49 -4.85 1.40 0.68
C GLY A 49 -3.42 1.92 0.75
N ILE A 50 -2.59 1.53 -0.23
CA ILE A 50 -1.19 1.96 -0.36
C ILE A 50 -1.10 3.48 -0.39
N LEU A 51 -1.82 4.13 -1.30
CA LEU A 51 -1.74 5.59 -1.45
C LEU A 51 -2.31 6.33 -0.25
N GLY A 52 -3.35 5.79 0.39
CA GLY A 52 -3.94 6.38 1.59
C GLY A 52 -2.99 6.36 2.78
N ILE A 53 -2.25 5.26 2.98
CA ILE A 53 -1.19 5.16 4.00
C ILE A 53 -0.10 6.22 3.73
N LEU A 54 0.41 6.27 2.51
CA LEU A 54 1.47 7.22 2.13
C LEU A 54 1.04 8.68 2.25
N LYS A 55 -0.20 9.00 1.85
CA LYS A 55 -0.79 10.34 2.00
C LYS A 55 -1.01 10.72 3.47
N ALA A 56 -1.36 9.75 4.32
CA ALA A 56 -1.45 9.97 5.76
C ALA A 56 -0.08 10.32 6.34
N GLY A 57 0.98 9.77 5.75
CA GLY A 57 2.38 9.99 6.07
C GLY A 57 3.10 8.74 6.57
N GLY A 58 2.39 7.63 6.72
CA GLY A 58 2.96 6.37 7.18
C GLY A 58 3.63 5.57 6.06
N ALA A 59 4.27 4.47 6.46
CA ALA A 59 4.82 3.46 5.58
C ALA A 59 3.92 2.23 5.57
N TYR A 60 3.67 1.63 4.40
CA TYR A 60 2.87 0.42 4.32
C TYR A 60 3.73 -0.83 4.52
N LEU A 61 3.21 -1.79 5.28
CA LEU A 61 3.73 -3.14 5.42
C LEU A 61 2.80 -4.09 4.66
N PRO A 62 3.13 -4.47 3.41
CA PRO A 62 2.32 -5.40 2.64
C PRO A 62 2.44 -6.82 3.20
N ILE A 63 1.30 -7.48 3.39
CA ILE A 63 1.20 -8.81 3.98
C ILE A 63 0.34 -9.66 3.06
N GLU A 64 0.90 -10.76 2.56
CA GLU A 64 0.16 -11.75 1.78
C GLU A 64 -0.81 -12.52 2.71
N PRO A 65 -2.14 -12.45 2.49
CA PRO A 65 -3.12 -13.14 3.33
C PRO A 65 -2.91 -14.65 3.43
N GLY A 66 -2.31 -15.26 2.39
CA GLY A 66 -1.95 -16.68 2.36
C GLY A 66 -0.74 -17.08 3.21
N TYR A 67 -0.05 -16.14 3.87
CA TYR A 67 1.06 -16.48 4.76
C TYR A 67 0.59 -17.25 6.01
N PRO A 68 1.44 -18.15 6.55
CA PRO A 68 1.16 -18.81 7.82
C PRO A 68 0.92 -17.79 8.95
N GLU A 69 -0.01 -18.10 9.84
CA GLU A 69 -0.41 -17.23 10.96
C GLU A 69 0.78 -16.81 11.83
N GLU A 70 1.69 -17.74 12.15
CA GLU A 70 2.90 -17.45 12.92
C GLU A 70 3.79 -16.40 12.23
N ARG A 71 3.88 -16.45 10.90
CA ARG A 71 4.65 -15.48 10.11
C ARG A 71 4.00 -14.10 10.17
N ILE A 72 2.69 -14.02 10.06
CA ILE A 72 1.94 -12.76 10.16
C ILE A 72 2.13 -12.16 11.57
N ARG A 73 1.93 -12.97 12.62
CA ARG A 73 2.16 -12.54 14.02
C ARG A 73 3.58 -12.02 14.24
N TYR A 74 4.58 -12.71 13.70
CA TYR A 74 5.98 -12.28 13.75
C TYR A 74 6.17 -10.91 13.07
N MET A 75 5.63 -10.71 11.86
CA MET A 75 5.77 -9.45 11.13
C MET A 75 5.16 -8.27 11.91
N PHE A 76 4.00 -8.47 12.57
CA PHE A 76 3.41 -7.44 13.43
C PHE A 76 4.25 -7.17 14.69
N ALA A 77 4.72 -8.22 15.36
CA ALA A 77 5.53 -8.08 16.55
C ALA A 77 6.87 -7.38 16.28
N ASP A 78 7.52 -7.72 15.16
CA ASP A 78 8.82 -7.17 14.76
C ASP A 78 8.70 -5.73 14.22
N SER A 79 7.66 -5.44 13.42
CA SER A 79 7.44 -4.10 12.87
C SER A 79 6.83 -3.11 13.88
N GLY A 80 6.15 -3.59 14.91
CA GLY A 80 5.39 -2.75 15.84
C GLY A 80 4.16 -2.08 15.21
N ALA A 81 3.70 -2.54 14.04
CA ALA A 81 2.50 -2.01 13.40
C ALA A 81 1.27 -2.19 14.30
N LYS A 82 0.53 -1.10 14.55
CA LYS A 82 -0.67 -1.09 15.42
C LYS A 82 -1.98 -0.93 14.66
N ILE A 83 -1.90 -0.64 13.36
CA ILE A 83 -3.06 -0.46 12.48
C ILE A 83 -2.90 -1.44 11.32
N LEU A 84 -3.99 -2.12 10.97
CA LEU A 84 -4.09 -3.02 9.82
C LEU A 84 -5.28 -2.62 8.94
N LEU A 85 -5.02 -2.38 7.66
CA LEU A 85 -6.04 -2.33 6.62
C LEU A 85 -6.26 -3.75 6.05
N SER A 86 -7.48 -4.27 6.15
CA SER A 86 -7.83 -5.63 5.70
C SER A 86 -9.29 -5.68 5.25
N GLU A 87 -9.69 -6.72 4.50
CA GLU A 87 -11.09 -6.99 4.16
C GLU A 87 -11.79 -7.95 5.14
N LEU A 88 -10.99 -8.82 5.74
CA LEU A 88 -11.46 -9.88 6.61
C LEU A 88 -11.24 -9.46 8.07
N SER A 89 -12.14 -9.93 8.94
CA SER A 89 -12.01 -9.86 10.40
C SER A 89 -10.89 -10.77 10.91
N GLU A 90 -9.71 -10.78 10.26
CA GLU A 90 -8.54 -11.65 10.52
C GLU A 90 -7.85 -11.35 11.86
N LEU A 91 -8.62 -10.89 12.83
CA LEU A 91 -8.26 -10.68 14.22
C LEU A 91 -7.56 -11.89 14.83
N SER A 92 -7.84 -13.12 14.37
CA SER A 92 -7.14 -14.33 14.85
C SER A 92 -5.66 -14.33 14.48
N LYS A 93 -5.30 -13.80 13.30
CA LYS A 93 -3.92 -13.80 12.78
C LYS A 93 -3.09 -12.62 13.29
N VAL A 94 -3.73 -11.54 13.74
CA VAL A 94 -3.07 -10.40 14.38
C VAL A 94 -3.12 -10.50 15.90
N SER A 95 -2.17 -9.85 16.58
CA SER A 95 -2.20 -9.75 18.04
C SER A 95 -3.31 -8.79 18.50
N GLY A 96 -3.84 -9.00 19.71
CA GLY A 96 -5.02 -8.30 20.23
C GLY A 96 -4.89 -6.78 20.41
N GLU A 97 -3.71 -6.20 20.22
CA GLU A 97 -3.48 -4.75 20.28
C GLU A 97 -3.59 -4.06 18.91
N THR A 98 -3.80 -4.80 17.82
CA THR A 98 -3.86 -4.24 16.46
C THR A 98 -5.27 -3.77 16.11
N GLU A 99 -5.43 -2.49 15.79
CA GLU A 99 -6.69 -1.95 15.27
C GLU A 99 -6.86 -2.36 13.79
N VAL A 100 -7.91 -3.16 13.51
CA VAL A 100 -8.24 -3.58 12.15
C VAL A 100 -9.30 -2.64 11.56
N ILE A 101 -8.98 -2.06 10.42
CA ILE A 101 -9.87 -1.16 9.67
C ILE A 101 -10.25 -1.85 8.35
N LYS A 102 -11.56 -2.00 8.12
CA LYS A 102 -12.07 -2.66 6.93
C LYS A 102 -11.96 -1.76 5.70
N LEU A 103 -11.14 -2.14 4.72
CA LEU A 103 -10.82 -1.26 3.58
C LEU A 103 -12.03 -1.02 2.66
N SER A 104 -12.80 -2.04 2.28
CA SER A 104 -13.99 -1.91 1.43
C SER A 104 -15.06 -0.99 2.01
N SER A 105 -15.19 -0.96 3.34
CA SER A 105 -16.14 -0.04 4.01
C SER A 105 -15.81 1.43 3.77
N LEU A 106 -14.56 1.72 3.36
CA LEU A 106 -14.05 3.07 3.17
C LEU A 106 -14.04 3.53 1.71
N ILE A 107 -14.36 2.63 0.79
CA ILE A 107 -14.37 2.88 -0.66
C ILE A 107 -15.72 3.49 -1.10
N GLY A 108 -16.72 3.52 -0.22
CA GLY A 108 -18.03 4.17 -0.44
C GLY A 108 -18.03 5.68 -0.18
N GLU A 109 -19.21 6.30 -0.27
CA GLU A 109 -19.41 7.71 0.12
C GLU A 109 -19.27 7.87 1.63
N LEU A 110 -18.04 8.01 2.11
CA LEU A 110 -17.80 8.42 3.48
C LEU A 110 -18.00 9.94 3.62
N PRO A 111 -18.54 10.42 4.74
CA PRO A 111 -18.58 11.84 5.09
C PRO A 111 -17.18 12.35 5.52
N ILE A 112 -16.14 11.90 4.83
CA ILE A 112 -14.75 12.30 5.06
C ILE A 112 -14.33 13.18 3.89
N PRO A 113 -13.66 14.32 4.14
CA PRO A 113 -13.13 15.17 3.08
C PRO A 113 -12.22 14.38 2.13
N SER A 114 -12.37 14.61 0.83
CA SER A 114 -11.46 14.12 -0.21
C SER A 114 -10.41 15.18 -0.60
N THR A 115 -10.35 16.28 0.16
CA THR A 115 -9.39 17.37 -0.06
C THR A 115 -7.96 16.91 0.19
N HIS A 116 -7.02 17.53 -0.53
CA HIS A 116 -5.60 17.29 -0.33
C HIS A 116 -5.19 17.57 1.12
N LEU A 117 -4.41 16.65 1.67
CA LEU A 117 -3.83 16.79 2.99
C LEU A 117 -2.53 17.58 2.89
N THR A 118 -2.21 18.37 3.92
CA THR A 118 -0.88 18.98 4.07
C THR A 118 0.18 17.89 4.08
N HIS A 119 1.24 18.03 3.28
CA HIS A 119 2.34 17.08 3.25
C HIS A 119 3.09 17.06 4.59
N LEU A 120 3.31 15.86 5.14
CA LEU A 120 4.08 15.64 6.38
C LEU A 120 5.40 14.91 6.12
N THR A 121 5.57 14.30 4.95
CA THR A 121 6.68 13.41 4.64
C THR A 121 7.86 14.13 4.00
N HIS A 122 9.06 13.63 4.28
CA HIS A 122 10.33 14.01 3.68
C HIS A 122 10.83 12.82 2.85
N PRO A 123 11.65 13.02 1.80
CA PRO A 123 12.15 11.91 0.99
C PRO A 123 12.88 10.79 1.76
N THR A 124 13.41 11.09 2.95
CA THR A 124 14.11 10.11 3.81
C THR A 124 13.18 9.33 4.74
N HIS A 125 11.91 9.69 4.86
CA HIS A 125 10.95 8.90 5.63
C HIS A 125 10.60 7.60 4.90
N LEU A 126 10.20 6.61 5.67
CA LEU A 126 9.79 5.30 5.20
C LEU A 126 8.59 5.39 4.26
N CYS A 127 8.67 4.67 3.14
CA CYS A 127 7.59 4.45 2.20
C CYS A 127 6.96 3.07 2.41
N TYR A 128 7.79 2.04 2.57
CA TYR A 128 7.32 0.68 2.84
C TYR A 128 8.34 -0.16 3.59
N ILE A 129 7.85 -1.30 4.10
CA ILE A 129 8.69 -2.35 4.70
C ILE A 129 8.31 -3.69 4.08
N ILE A 130 9.21 -4.32 3.34
CA ILE A 130 8.99 -5.65 2.75
C ILE A 130 9.84 -6.68 3.50
N TYR A 131 9.21 -7.77 3.95
CA TYR A 131 9.91 -8.86 4.62
C TYR A 131 10.49 -9.85 3.62
N THR A 132 11.78 -10.12 3.73
CA THR A 132 12.49 -11.11 2.92
C THR A 132 12.88 -12.33 3.76
N SER A 133 13.07 -13.48 3.11
CA SER A 133 13.61 -14.67 3.76
C SER A 133 15.02 -14.38 4.25
N GLY A 134 15.23 -14.35 5.57
CA GLY A 134 16.55 -14.14 6.14
C GLY A 134 17.42 -15.39 5.99
N THR A 135 18.70 -15.22 5.69
CA THR A 135 19.69 -16.31 5.68
C THR A 135 19.83 -17.02 7.03
N THR A 136 19.42 -16.36 8.11
CA THR A 136 19.39 -16.85 9.49
C THR A 136 18.07 -17.55 9.87
N GLY A 137 17.20 -17.84 8.90
CA GLY A 137 15.90 -18.50 9.08
C GLY A 137 14.75 -17.57 9.50
N LYS A 138 15.03 -16.46 10.18
CA LYS A 138 14.01 -15.44 10.52
C LYS A 138 13.85 -14.39 9.42
N PRO A 139 12.62 -14.06 9.00
CA PRO A 139 12.39 -13.00 8.03
C PRO A 139 12.89 -11.63 8.54
N LYS A 140 13.39 -10.79 7.63
CA LYS A 140 13.89 -9.44 7.93
C LYS A 140 13.11 -8.39 7.16
N GLY A 141 12.62 -7.36 7.85
CA GLY A 141 11.97 -6.21 7.24
C GLY A 141 12.99 -5.28 6.57
N VAL A 142 12.90 -5.12 5.26
CA VAL A 142 13.72 -4.17 4.49
C VAL A 142 13.03 -2.81 4.51
N LEU A 143 13.64 -1.85 5.20
CA LEU A 143 13.16 -0.48 5.30
C LEU A 143 13.48 0.29 4.02
N THR A 144 12.46 0.79 3.33
CA THR A 144 12.64 1.54 2.08
C THR A 144 12.02 2.93 2.18
N THR A 145 12.78 3.96 1.79
CA THR A 145 12.34 5.37 1.86
C THR A 145 11.62 5.82 0.59
N HIS A 146 10.91 6.96 0.68
CA HIS A 146 10.32 7.60 -0.50
C HIS A 146 11.35 7.92 -1.59
N ALA A 147 12.53 8.39 -1.22
CA ALA A 147 13.62 8.69 -2.16
C ALA A 147 14.06 7.45 -2.94
N ASN A 148 14.12 6.29 -2.29
CA ASN A 148 14.46 5.02 -2.95
C ASN A 148 13.43 4.66 -4.03
N VAL A 149 12.13 4.77 -3.72
CA VAL A 149 11.06 4.46 -4.67
C VAL A 149 11.10 5.39 -5.88
N VAL A 150 11.14 6.70 -5.64
CA VAL A 150 11.16 7.70 -6.73
C VAL A 150 12.37 7.49 -7.65
N ARG A 151 13.54 7.16 -7.08
CA ARG A 151 14.75 6.92 -7.87
C ARG A 151 14.61 5.76 -8.86
N VAL A 152 13.82 4.73 -8.52
CA VAL A 152 13.67 3.53 -9.36
C VAL A 152 12.74 3.80 -10.56
N VAL A 153 11.76 4.70 -10.43
CA VAL A 153 10.65 4.77 -11.40
C VAL A 153 10.47 6.11 -12.10
N ARG A 154 11.19 7.16 -11.67
CA ARG A 154 11.11 8.50 -12.27
C ARG A 154 12.43 8.92 -12.88
N ASN A 155 12.35 9.49 -14.09
CA ASN A 155 13.51 9.97 -14.87
C ASN A 155 14.59 8.88 -15.00
N THR A 156 14.15 7.66 -15.31
CA THR A 156 15.00 6.49 -15.50
C THR A 156 15.84 6.64 -16.77
N ASN A 157 17.01 6.00 -16.80
CA ASN A 157 17.92 6.03 -17.96
C ASN A 157 17.89 4.73 -18.78
N TYR A 158 16.93 3.85 -18.51
CA TYR A 158 16.85 2.49 -19.08
C TYR A 158 15.49 2.16 -19.70
N ILE A 159 14.46 2.97 -19.42
CA ILE A 159 13.11 2.84 -19.97
C ILE A 159 12.44 4.20 -19.94
N ASP A 160 11.64 4.49 -20.97
CA ASP A 160 10.74 5.64 -21.01
C ASP A 160 9.31 5.13 -20.80
N ILE A 161 8.61 5.67 -19.80
CA ILE A 161 7.21 5.36 -19.51
C ILE A 161 6.40 6.64 -19.68
N THR A 162 5.31 6.54 -20.43
CA THR A 162 4.43 7.65 -20.81
C THR A 162 3.00 7.39 -20.37
N CYS A 163 2.11 8.37 -20.56
CA CYS A 163 0.69 8.20 -20.23
C CYS A 163 -0.06 7.24 -21.16
N ASP A 164 0.52 6.87 -22.31
CA ASP A 164 -0.09 5.94 -23.27
C ASP A 164 0.19 4.47 -22.91
N ASP A 165 1.10 4.23 -21.96
CA ASP A 165 1.52 2.90 -21.55
C ASP A 165 0.52 2.22 -20.60
N ARG A 166 0.57 0.89 -20.60
CA ARG A 166 -0.19 0.02 -19.69
C ARG A 166 0.77 -0.96 -19.03
N ILE A 167 0.88 -0.89 -17.71
CA ILE A 167 1.77 -1.75 -16.92
C ILE A 167 0.91 -2.74 -16.16
N LEU A 168 1.30 -4.02 -16.22
CA LEU A 168 0.63 -5.08 -15.49
C LEU A 168 1.12 -5.13 -14.04
N GLN A 169 0.19 -5.18 -13.08
CA GLN A 169 0.45 -5.50 -11.68
C GLN A 169 0.73 -7.00 -11.55
N LEU A 170 1.91 -7.41 -12.01
CA LEU A 170 2.30 -8.81 -12.12
C LEU A 170 2.77 -9.37 -10.78
N SER A 171 3.66 -8.64 -10.11
CA SER A 171 4.33 -9.07 -8.90
C SER A 171 3.34 -9.18 -7.72
N ASN A 172 3.66 -9.99 -6.73
CA ASN A 172 2.98 -9.88 -5.44
C ASN A 172 3.35 -8.53 -4.80
N TYR A 173 2.39 -7.79 -4.24
CA TYR A 173 2.65 -6.48 -3.61
C TYR A 173 3.46 -6.57 -2.30
N ALA A 174 3.58 -7.78 -1.73
CA ALA A 174 4.51 -8.11 -0.66
C ALA A 174 5.94 -8.45 -1.14
N PHE A 175 6.22 -8.28 -2.44
CA PHE A 175 7.54 -8.42 -3.04
C PHE A 175 7.97 -7.11 -3.73
N ASP A 176 9.26 -6.81 -3.71
CA ASP A 176 9.81 -5.51 -4.14
C ASP A 176 9.63 -5.25 -5.65
N GLY A 177 9.52 -6.29 -6.48
CA GLY A 177 9.16 -6.16 -7.89
C GLY A 177 7.87 -5.36 -8.14
N SER A 178 6.91 -5.42 -7.20
CA SER A 178 5.66 -4.65 -7.30
C SER A 178 5.84 -3.14 -7.27
N VAL A 179 6.99 -2.66 -6.76
CA VAL A 179 7.32 -1.23 -6.70
C VAL A 179 7.43 -0.67 -8.11
N PHE A 180 8.09 -1.40 -9.03
CA PHE A 180 8.15 -0.97 -10.43
C PHE A 180 6.77 -1.06 -11.08
N ASP A 181 6.04 -2.16 -10.88
CA ASP A 181 4.70 -2.33 -11.46
C ASP A 181 3.78 -1.16 -11.08
N ILE A 182 3.67 -0.86 -9.79
CA ILE A 182 2.74 0.14 -9.25
C ILE A 182 3.23 1.56 -9.51
N TYR A 183 4.43 1.91 -9.05
CA TYR A 183 4.89 3.31 -9.11
C TYR A 183 5.47 3.69 -10.48
N GLY A 184 5.96 2.72 -11.25
CA GLY A 184 6.29 2.90 -12.66
C GLY A 184 5.07 3.36 -13.45
N ALA A 185 3.89 2.81 -13.16
CA ALA A 185 2.67 3.25 -13.79
C ALA A 185 2.21 4.62 -13.26
N LEU A 186 1.96 4.68 -11.95
CA LEU A 186 1.25 5.79 -11.32
C LEU A 186 2.02 7.11 -11.31
N LEU A 187 3.36 7.07 -11.28
CA LEU A 187 4.17 8.29 -11.27
C LEU A 187 4.50 8.80 -12.68
N ASN A 188 4.18 8.05 -13.74
CA ASN A 188 4.44 8.41 -15.13
C ASN A 188 3.15 8.64 -15.95
N GLY A 189 1.97 8.53 -15.32
CA GLY A 189 0.67 8.79 -15.97
C GLY A 189 0.11 7.60 -16.74
N ALA A 190 0.82 6.48 -16.78
CA ALA A 190 0.39 5.24 -17.42
C ALA A 190 -0.79 4.59 -16.67
N ALA A 191 -1.43 3.58 -17.27
CA ALA A 191 -2.44 2.79 -16.60
C ALA A 191 -1.84 1.55 -15.91
N LEU A 192 -2.19 1.31 -14.65
CA LEU A 192 -1.92 0.05 -13.95
C LEU A 192 -3.07 -0.92 -14.19
N ILE A 193 -2.76 -2.13 -14.66
CA ILE A 193 -3.74 -3.17 -15.02
C ILE A 193 -3.56 -4.38 -14.10
N PHE A 194 -4.65 -4.99 -13.65
CA PHE A 194 -4.63 -6.23 -12.86
C PHE A 194 -4.96 -7.45 -13.73
N TRP A 195 -4.57 -8.65 -13.27
CA TRP A 195 -4.91 -9.94 -13.88
C TRP A 195 -5.61 -10.85 -12.86
#